data_AF-A0A9W9Z9N8-F1
#
_entry.id   AF-A0A9W9Z9N8-F1
#
_cell.length_a   1.000
_cell.length_b   1.000
_cell.length_c   1.000
_cell.angle_alpha   90.00
_cell.angle_beta   90.00
_cell.angle_gamma   90.00
#
_symmetry.space_group_name_H-M   'P 1'
#
loop_
_entity.id
_entity.type
_entity.pdbx_description
1 polymer ?
#
loop_
_entity_poly.entity_id
_entity_poly.type
_entity_poly.pdbx_seq_one_letter_code
_entity_poly.pdbx_strand_id
1 'polypeptide(L)'
;MEDAVVVRRLRQAGAIPLAVSNCSELCMWWESANRVYGRTCNPYNKSKIVGGSSGGEGAIIGAAGSVFGVGSDIGGSIRMPSFFTGIFGHKPSPNAVPNTGQFPDASGNRQQFLCTGPMCRYAEDLKPLLMVMAGENAMSTLNLTSHVDVTKLRYFTMEDCGGHFLVSNVDPELKQAQQHVCQQLEEKLGIKVETLKSTNWLIPLRSGHR
;
A
#
# COMPACT_ATOMS: atom_id res chain seq x y z
N MET A 1 16.01 -7.63 22.26
CA MET A 1 15.14 -6.89 21.34
C MET A 1 13.91 -7.75 21.10
N GLU A 2 12.71 -7.20 21.22
CA GLU A 2 11.46 -7.96 21.10
C GLU A 2 10.93 -7.87 19.67
N ASP A 3 10.29 -8.94 19.17
CA ASP A 3 9.68 -8.95 17.84
C ASP A 3 8.52 -7.95 17.78
N ALA A 4 8.40 -7.20 16.66
CA ALA A 4 7.19 -6.45 16.38
C ALA A 4 5.96 -7.40 16.38
N VAL A 5 4.79 -6.90 16.78
CA VAL A 5 3.60 -7.75 16.95
C VAL A 5 3.24 -8.49 15.66
N VAL A 6 3.36 -7.83 14.51
CA VAL A 6 3.12 -8.43 13.20
C VAL A 6 4.11 -9.55 12.86
N VAL A 7 5.39 -9.35 13.18
CA VAL A 7 6.44 -10.35 12.94
C VAL A 7 6.20 -11.58 13.82
N ARG A 8 5.88 -11.38 15.10
CA ARG A 8 5.53 -12.47 16.02
C ARG A 8 4.34 -13.28 15.52
N ARG A 9 3.27 -12.63 15.04
CA ARG A 9 2.07 -13.31 14.50
C ARG A 9 2.39 -14.12 13.24
N LEU A 10 3.15 -13.54 12.31
CA LEU A 10 3.58 -14.25 11.11
C LEU A 10 4.42 -15.48 11.45
N ARG A 11 5.36 -15.36 12.38
CA ARG A 11 6.18 -16.49 12.85
C ARG A 11 5.35 -17.59 13.50
N GLN A 12 4.36 -17.22 14.31
CA GLN A 12 3.42 -18.17 14.91
C GLN A 12 2.56 -18.88 13.85
N ALA A 13 2.27 -18.22 12.74
CA ALA A 13 1.60 -18.82 11.58
C ALA A 13 2.56 -19.65 10.68
N GLY A 14 3.83 -19.80 11.05
CA GLY A 14 4.82 -20.62 10.34
C GLY A 14 5.72 -19.85 9.37
N ALA A 15 5.63 -18.53 9.30
CA ALA A 15 6.54 -17.74 8.46
C ALA A 15 7.97 -17.73 9.02
N ILE A 16 8.95 -17.76 8.12
CA ILE A 16 10.37 -17.71 8.45
C ILE A 16 10.92 -16.34 8.01
N PRO A 17 11.41 -15.49 8.94
CA PRO A 17 12.06 -14.23 8.59
C PRO A 17 13.31 -14.48 7.75
N LEU A 18 13.38 -13.86 6.56
CA LEU A 18 14.52 -14.02 5.65
C LEU A 18 15.55 -12.90 5.79
N ALA A 19 15.08 -11.65 5.87
CA ALA A 19 15.94 -10.47 5.94
C ALA A 19 15.16 -9.26 6.47
N VAL A 20 15.89 -8.19 6.80
CA VAL A 20 15.34 -6.83 6.93
C VAL A 20 15.72 -6.09 5.64
N SER A 21 14.72 -5.70 4.85
CA SER A 21 14.97 -5.03 3.58
C SER A 21 15.34 -3.56 3.76
N ASN A 22 15.92 -2.97 2.72
CA ASN A 22 16.31 -1.57 2.71
C ASN A 22 15.09 -0.64 2.66
N CYS A 23 15.19 0.55 3.25
CA CYS A 23 14.13 1.55 3.25
C CYS A 23 14.68 2.97 3.01
N SER A 24 13.80 3.93 2.74
CA SER A 24 14.19 5.35 2.70
C SER A 24 14.74 5.79 4.06
N GLU A 25 15.67 6.74 4.07
CA GLU A 25 16.13 7.37 5.30
C GLU A 25 14.94 7.88 6.14
N LEU A 26 14.86 7.40 7.38
CA LEU A 26 13.76 7.67 8.32
C LEU A 26 12.35 7.34 7.79
N CYS A 27 12.22 6.55 6.73
CA CYS A 27 10.96 6.31 6.03
C CYS A 27 10.29 7.59 5.47
N MET A 28 11.05 8.68 5.27
CA MET A 28 10.53 10.00 4.90
C MET A 28 10.76 10.40 3.44
N TRP A 29 10.84 9.42 2.52
CA TRP A 29 11.04 9.71 1.10
C TRP A 29 10.41 8.67 0.17
N TRP A 30 10.09 9.12 -1.04
CA TRP A 30 9.40 8.34 -2.09
C TRP A 30 10.34 7.40 -2.86
N GLU A 31 11.64 7.42 -2.56
CA GLU A 31 12.65 6.48 -3.08
C GLU A 31 13.42 5.87 -1.92
N SER A 32 13.66 4.56 -1.98
CA SER A 32 14.35 3.81 -0.94
C SER A 32 15.87 3.90 -1.10
N ALA A 33 16.39 5.05 -0.68
CA ALA A 33 17.80 5.36 -0.61
C ALA A 33 18.17 5.91 0.77
N ASN A 34 19.34 5.50 1.26
CA ASN A 34 19.96 6.04 2.47
C ASN A 34 21.48 5.90 2.37
N ARG A 35 22.21 6.52 3.30
CA ARG A 35 23.68 6.50 3.33
C ARG A 35 24.30 5.19 3.80
N VAL A 36 23.52 4.31 4.43
CA VAL A 36 24.03 3.05 5.01
C VAL A 36 24.14 1.97 3.94
N TYR A 37 23.06 1.75 3.19
CA TYR A 37 22.95 0.68 2.18
C TYR A 37 22.93 1.21 0.74
N GLY A 38 22.85 2.53 0.56
CA GLY A 38 22.68 3.15 -0.75
C GLY A 38 21.25 3.05 -1.27
N ARG A 39 21.12 3.18 -2.60
CA ARG A 39 19.82 3.16 -3.30
C ARG A 39 19.44 1.74 -3.70
N THR A 40 18.24 1.34 -3.32
CA THR A 40 17.62 0.10 -3.82
C THR A 40 17.31 0.22 -5.31
N CYS A 41 17.64 -0.81 -6.09
CA CYS A 41 17.36 -0.84 -7.52
C CYS A 41 16.01 -1.53 -7.82
N ASN A 42 15.27 -1.00 -8.79
CA ASN A 42 14.06 -1.62 -9.29
C ASN A 42 14.38 -2.92 -10.06
N PRO A 43 13.68 -4.04 -9.80
CA PRO A 43 13.99 -5.33 -10.41
C PRO A 43 13.75 -5.38 -11.93
N TYR A 44 12.85 -4.55 -12.48
CA TYR A 44 12.60 -4.49 -13.91
C TYR A 44 13.58 -3.59 -14.66
N ASN A 45 14.05 -2.51 -14.02
CA ASN A 45 15.00 -1.59 -14.63
C ASN A 45 15.78 -0.81 -13.57
N LYS A 46 17.08 -1.08 -13.44
CA LYS A 46 17.96 -0.48 -12.42
C LYS A 46 18.11 1.04 -12.53
N SER A 47 17.79 1.65 -13.68
CA SER A 47 17.78 3.11 -13.86
C SER A 47 16.52 3.79 -13.34
N LYS A 48 15.48 3.03 -12.98
CA LYS A 48 14.22 3.55 -12.43
C LYS A 48 14.21 3.48 -10.90
N ILE A 49 13.33 4.27 -10.30
CA ILE A 49 13.10 4.25 -8.87
C ILE A 49 12.38 2.96 -8.45
N VAL A 50 12.63 2.50 -7.23
CA VAL A 50 11.90 1.36 -6.67
C VAL A 50 10.67 1.82 -5.89
N GLY A 51 10.62 3.11 -5.54
CA GLY A 51 9.60 3.66 -4.65
C GLY A 51 10.05 3.66 -3.19
N GLY A 52 9.24 4.23 -2.33
CA GLY A 52 9.56 4.29 -0.92
C GLY A 52 8.36 4.58 -0.06
N SER A 53 8.44 4.31 1.24
CA SER A 53 9.67 3.88 1.94
C SER A 53 9.98 2.38 1.93
N SER A 54 9.02 1.52 1.59
CA SER A 54 9.21 0.05 1.58
C SER A 54 9.74 -0.47 0.23
N GLY A 55 10.66 0.26 -0.41
CA GLY A 55 11.20 -0.10 -1.72
C GLY A 55 12.09 -1.33 -1.70
N GLY A 56 12.88 -1.55 -0.64
CA GLY A 56 13.63 -2.81 -0.48
C GLY A 56 12.71 -4.03 -0.48
N GLU A 57 11.61 -3.94 0.26
CA GLU A 57 10.59 -4.98 0.34
C GLU A 57 9.92 -5.22 -1.03
N GLY A 58 9.54 -4.13 -1.72
CA GLY A 58 9.01 -4.21 -3.08
C GLY A 58 9.99 -4.86 -4.06
N ALA A 59 11.27 -4.47 -4.02
CA ALA A 59 12.29 -5.01 -4.91
C ALA A 59 12.54 -6.51 -4.69
N ILE A 60 12.69 -6.96 -3.43
CA ILE A 60 13.00 -8.37 -3.16
C ILE A 60 11.83 -9.28 -3.55
N ILE A 61 10.58 -8.86 -3.32
CA ILE A 61 9.39 -9.61 -3.75
C ILE A 61 9.27 -9.59 -5.28
N GLY A 62 9.42 -8.41 -5.91
CA GLY A 62 9.36 -8.27 -7.37
C GLY A 62 10.45 -9.05 -8.10
N ALA A 63 11.63 -9.21 -7.48
CA ALA A 63 12.74 -10.04 -7.95
C ALA A 63 12.55 -11.54 -7.64
N ALA A 64 11.45 -11.95 -7.01
CA ALA A 64 11.19 -13.30 -6.53
C ALA A 64 12.19 -13.83 -5.48
N GLY A 65 12.85 -12.93 -4.75
CA GLY A 65 13.75 -13.26 -3.63
C GLY A 65 13.01 -13.53 -2.31
N SER A 66 11.76 -13.07 -2.18
CA SER A 66 10.86 -13.45 -1.10
C SER A 66 9.42 -13.63 -1.63
N VAL A 67 8.61 -14.40 -0.91
CA VAL A 67 7.22 -14.70 -1.28
C VAL A 67 6.24 -13.58 -0.90
N PHE A 68 6.48 -12.94 0.24
CA PHE A 68 5.75 -11.79 0.73
C PHE A 68 6.65 -10.97 1.66
N GLY A 69 6.13 -9.82 2.08
CA GLY A 69 6.80 -8.90 2.97
C GLY A 69 5.86 -8.07 3.83
N VAL A 70 6.46 -7.30 4.72
CA VAL A 70 5.77 -6.37 5.63
C VAL A 70 6.20 -4.95 5.30
N GLY A 71 5.26 -4.10 4.93
CA GLY A 71 5.50 -2.67 4.70
C GLY A 71 4.78 -1.80 5.71
N SER A 72 5.14 -0.52 5.73
CA SER A 72 4.45 0.54 6.48
C SER A 72 4.05 1.67 5.54
N ASP A 73 2.90 2.30 5.72
CA ASP A 73 2.37 3.31 4.82
C ASP A 73 1.66 4.44 5.59
N ILE A 74 2.11 5.67 5.35
CA ILE A 74 1.42 6.93 5.71
C ILE A 74 0.95 7.63 4.43
N GLY A 75 1.89 7.85 3.50
CA GLY A 75 1.67 8.64 2.29
C GLY A 75 1.71 7.85 0.98
N GLY A 76 1.85 6.52 1.03
CA GLY A 76 2.03 5.68 -0.15
C GLY A 76 3.08 4.58 0.02
N SER A 77 3.74 4.47 1.17
CA SER A 77 4.96 3.67 1.30
C SER A 77 4.81 2.15 1.12
N ILE A 78 3.59 1.59 1.11
CA ILE A 78 3.31 0.22 0.66
C ILE A 78 2.92 0.25 -0.82
N ARG A 79 2.00 1.15 -1.18
CA ARG A 79 1.35 1.18 -2.50
C ARG A 79 2.28 1.62 -3.63
N MET A 80 3.13 2.62 -3.39
CA MET A 80 4.07 3.17 -4.37
C MET A 80 5.17 2.16 -4.73
N PRO A 81 5.88 1.52 -3.77
CA PRO A 81 6.79 0.44 -4.13
C PRO A 81 6.10 -0.71 -4.84
N SER A 82 4.91 -1.10 -4.39
CA SER A 82 4.18 -2.21 -5.02
C SER A 82 3.87 -1.91 -6.49
N PHE A 83 3.40 -0.70 -6.77
CA PHE A 83 3.15 -0.21 -8.12
C PHE A 83 4.42 -0.22 -8.99
N PHE A 84 5.54 0.34 -8.50
CA PHE A 84 6.77 0.41 -9.29
C PHE A 84 7.49 -0.92 -9.45
N THR A 85 7.29 -1.87 -8.54
CA THR A 85 7.93 -3.19 -8.56
C THR A 85 7.00 -4.31 -9.00
N GLY A 86 5.82 -3.98 -9.52
CA GLY A 86 4.92 -4.93 -10.18
C GLY A 86 4.42 -6.02 -9.24
N ILE A 87 4.11 -5.67 -7.99
CA ILE A 87 3.56 -6.56 -6.97
C ILE A 87 2.29 -5.95 -6.37
N PHE A 88 1.61 -6.71 -5.51
CA PHE A 88 0.46 -6.22 -4.76
C PHE A 88 0.90 -5.74 -3.37
N GLY A 89 0.30 -4.64 -2.92
CA GLY A 89 0.51 -4.13 -1.57
C GLY A 89 -0.76 -3.50 -1.03
N HIS A 90 -1.10 -3.82 0.21
CA HIS A 90 -2.31 -3.33 0.85
C HIS A 90 -1.99 -2.47 2.05
N LYS A 91 -2.40 -1.19 1.99
CA LYS A 91 -2.49 -0.33 3.16
C LYS A 91 -3.86 -0.57 3.83
N PRO A 92 -3.94 -1.24 4.98
CA PRO A 92 -5.22 -1.51 5.61
C PRO A 92 -5.86 -0.25 6.19
N SER A 93 -7.07 -0.42 6.70
CA SER A 93 -7.74 0.57 7.55
C SER A 93 -6.85 0.91 8.76
N PRO A 94 -6.83 2.17 9.22
CA PRO A 94 -6.08 2.55 10.41
C PRO A 94 -6.44 1.65 11.60
N ASN A 95 -5.44 1.27 12.40
CA ASN A 95 -5.56 0.39 13.57
C ASN A 95 -6.02 -1.06 13.29
N ALA A 96 -6.22 -1.46 12.03
CA ALA A 96 -6.51 -2.84 11.65
C ALA A 96 -5.36 -3.80 12.00
N VAL A 97 -4.13 -3.33 11.81
CA VAL A 97 -2.90 -4.05 12.10
C VAL A 97 -2.12 -3.24 13.15
N PRO A 98 -1.67 -3.86 14.26
CA PRO A 98 -0.89 -3.14 15.26
C PRO A 98 0.45 -2.66 14.69
N ASN A 99 0.77 -1.37 14.91
CA ASN A 99 2.08 -0.79 14.53
C ASN A 99 3.15 -0.99 15.63
N THR A 100 2.86 -1.74 16.70
CA THR A 100 3.79 -1.96 17.81
C THR A 100 5.07 -2.66 17.33
N GLY A 101 6.21 -2.01 17.56
CA GLY A 101 7.53 -2.46 17.11
C GLY A 101 7.96 -1.88 15.75
N GLN A 102 7.14 -1.06 15.11
CA GLN A 102 7.54 -0.32 13.92
C GLN A 102 8.42 0.89 14.29
N PHE A 103 9.42 1.18 13.45
CA PHE A 103 10.25 2.37 13.58
C PHE A 103 10.54 3.01 12.20
N PRO A 104 10.58 4.35 12.08
CA PRO A 104 10.23 5.33 13.11
C PRO A 104 8.75 5.27 13.48
N ASP A 105 8.44 5.57 14.74
CA ASP A 105 7.05 5.66 15.20
C ASP A 105 6.40 6.97 14.73
N ALA A 106 5.09 6.95 14.52
CA ALA A 106 4.34 8.16 14.23
C ALA A 106 3.95 8.88 15.53
N SER A 107 3.93 10.22 15.46
CA SER A 107 3.51 11.08 16.57
C SER A 107 2.44 12.08 16.13
N GLY A 108 1.58 12.47 17.08
CA GLY A 108 0.46 13.37 16.83
C GLY A 108 -0.49 12.83 15.77
N ASN A 109 -0.97 13.70 14.89
CA ASN A 109 -1.96 13.34 13.87
C ASN A 109 -1.47 12.26 12.89
N ARG A 110 -0.15 12.05 12.75
CA ARG A 110 0.41 11.00 11.87
C ARG A 110 0.05 9.59 12.31
N GLN A 111 -0.24 9.37 13.59
CA GLN A 111 -0.63 8.06 14.11
C GLN A 111 -1.89 7.51 13.44
N GLN A 112 -2.81 8.40 13.03
CA GLN A 112 -4.04 8.01 12.36
C GLN A 112 -3.83 7.55 10.91
N PHE A 113 -2.69 7.90 10.31
CA PHE A 113 -2.39 7.58 8.92
C PHE A 113 -1.45 6.38 8.81
N LEU A 114 -0.61 6.15 9.82
CA LEU A 114 0.36 5.07 9.82
C LEU A 114 -0.31 3.70 9.88
N CYS A 115 -0.06 2.89 8.86
CA CYS A 115 -0.57 1.54 8.77
C CYS A 115 0.56 0.57 8.41
N THR A 116 0.61 -0.57 9.09
CA THR A 116 1.43 -1.72 8.69
C THR A 116 0.60 -2.68 7.85
N GLY A 117 1.14 -3.24 6.77
CA GLY A 117 0.37 -4.09 5.88
C GLY A 117 1.19 -5.02 4.99
N PRO A 118 0.52 -5.97 4.32
CA PRO A 118 1.18 -6.98 3.50
C PRO A 118 1.57 -6.46 2.12
N MET A 119 2.68 -7.01 1.62
CA MET A 119 3.16 -6.90 0.24
C MET A 119 3.42 -8.31 -0.29
N CYS A 120 2.97 -8.64 -1.50
CA CYS A 120 3.06 -9.99 -2.04
C CYS A 120 2.92 -10.01 -3.58
N ARG A 121 3.35 -11.10 -4.21
CA ARG A 121 3.34 -11.21 -5.68
C ARG A 121 1.94 -11.48 -6.26
N TYR A 122 1.06 -12.13 -5.51
CA TYR A 122 -0.29 -12.48 -5.95
C TYR A 122 -1.34 -11.80 -5.08
N ALA A 123 -2.42 -11.32 -5.69
CA ALA A 123 -3.48 -10.60 -4.99
C ALA A 123 -4.19 -11.47 -3.95
N GLU A 124 -4.31 -12.77 -4.23
CA GLU A 124 -4.93 -13.75 -3.34
C GLU A 124 -4.21 -13.92 -2.00
N ASP A 125 -2.90 -13.60 -1.94
CA ASP A 125 -2.11 -13.66 -0.71
C ASP A 125 -2.38 -12.49 0.24
N LEU A 126 -2.93 -11.36 -0.25
CA LEU A 126 -3.16 -10.18 0.57
C LEU A 126 -4.11 -10.46 1.75
N LYS A 127 -5.22 -11.17 1.49
CA LYS A 127 -6.25 -11.47 2.50
C LYS A 127 -5.71 -12.37 3.63
N PRO A 128 -5.13 -13.55 3.38
CA PRO A 128 -4.62 -14.40 4.45
C PRO A 128 -3.48 -13.71 5.22
N LEU A 129 -2.59 -12.98 4.55
CA LEU A 129 -1.54 -12.23 5.24
C LEU A 129 -2.11 -11.14 6.14
N LEU A 130 -3.08 -10.36 5.64
CA LEU A 130 -3.76 -9.34 6.43
C LEU A 130 -4.45 -9.94 7.65
N MET A 131 -5.13 -11.09 7.50
CA MET A 131 -5.79 -11.78 8.61
C MET A 131 -4.79 -12.17 9.72
N VAL A 132 -3.65 -12.75 9.36
CA VAL A 132 -2.58 -13.10 10.31
C VAL A 132 -2.01 -11.85 10.98
N MET A 133 -1.71 -10.79 10.21
CA MET A 133 -1.15 -9.55 10.73
C MET A 133 -2.12 -8.82 11.67
N ALA A 134 -3.41 -8.75 11.33
CA ALA A 134 -4.46 -8.06 12.07
C ALA A 134 -4.78 -8.76 13.40
N GLY A 135 -4.78 -10.09 13.41
CA GLY A 135 -5.15 -10.91 14.56
C GLY A 135 -6.65 -10.87 14.87
N GLU A 136 -7.09 -11.75 15.78
CA GLU A 136 -8.51 -12.08 16.00
C GLU A 136 -9.43 -10.88 16.24
N ASN A 137 -9.04 -9.97 17.14
CA ASN A 137 -9.86 -8.81 17.50
C ASN A 137 -10.10 -7.86 16.32
N ALA A 138 -9.09 -7.65 15.47
CA ALA A 138 -9.25 -6.81 14.29
C ALA A 138 -9.99 -7.54 13.17
N MET A 139 -9.80 -8.87 13.04
CA MET A 139 -10.54 -9.69 12.08
C MET A 139 -12.05 -9.64 12.31
N SER A 140 -12.49 -9.71 13.57
CA SER A 140 -13.92 -9.62 13.93
C SER A 140 -14.48 -8.22 13.70
N THR A 141 -13.73 -7.18 14.08
CA THR A 141 -14.13 -5.77 13.91
C THR A 141 -14.30 -5.40 12.43
N LEU A 142 -13.43 -5.92 11.57
CA LEU A 142 -13.41 -5.60 10.13
C LEU A 142 -14.21 -6.59 9.28
N ASN A 143 -14.78 -7.65 9.89
CA ASN A 143 -15.50 -8.71 9.20
C ASN A 143 -14.72 -9.30 8.00
N LEU A 144 -13.40 -9.48 8.12
CA LEU A 144 -12.52 -9.88 7.00
C LEU A 144 -12.86 -11.27 6.42
N THR A 145 -13.52 -12.12 7.21
CA THR A 145 -13.96 -13.45 6.79
C THR A 145 -15.29 -13.45 6.04
N SER A 146 -16.06 -12.36 6.12
CA SER A 146 -17.34 -12.26 5.44
C SER A 146 -17.17 -12.28 3.91
N HIS A 147 -18.09 -12.96 3.23
CA HIS A 147 -18.14 -12.94 1.78
C HIS A 147 -18.77 -11.62 1.32
N VAL A 148 -18.10 -10.92 0.41
CA VAL A 148 -18.62 -9.71 -0.23
C VAL A 148 -19.04 -10.08 -1.65
N ASP A 149 -20.32 -9.89 -1.94
CA ASP A 149 -20.83 -10.02 -3.30
C ASP A 149 -20.43 -8.80 -4.13
N VAL A 150 -19.35 -8.96 -4.90
CA VAL A 150 -18.74 -7.90 -5.69
C VAL A 150 -19.66 -7.37 -6.80
N THR A 151 -20.69 -8.12 -7.21
CA THR A 151 -21.64 -7.69 -8.24
C THR A 151 -22.62 -6.62 -7.74
N LYS A 152 -22.79 -6.52 -6.42
CA LYS A 152 -23.68 -5.54 -5.76
C LYS A 152 -22.97 -4.24 -5.39
N LEU A 153 -21.67 -4.14 -5.64
CA LEU A 153 -20.88 -2.95 -5.32
C LEU A 153 -21.05 -1.87 -6.39
N ARG A 154 -20.87 -0.62 -5.98
CA ARG A 154 -20.73 0.51 -6.91
C ARG A 154 -19.26 0.76 -7.18
N TYR A 155 -18.91 0.88 -8.46
CA TYR A 155 -17.54 1.07 -8.91
C TYR A 155 -17.36 2.51 -9.38
N PHE A 156 -16.31 3.15 -8.89
CA PHE A 156 -15.95 4.51 -9.25
C PHE A 156 -14.52 4.54 -9.76
N THR A 157 -14.25 5.37 -10.77
CA THR A 157 -12.91 5.58 -11.31
C THR A 157 -12.59 7.06 -11.38
N MET A 158 -11.33 7.41 -11.14
CA MET A 158 -10.80 8.77 -11.24
C MET A 158 -9.42 8.69 -11.88
N GLU A 159 -9.26 9.27 -13.07
CA GLU A 159 -8.02 9.18 -13.84
C GLU A 159 -6.93 10.12 -13.36
N ASP A 160 -7.34 11.27 -12.82
CA ASP A 160 -6.43 12.25 -12.25
C ASP A 160 -7.12 13.07 -11.16
N CYS A 161 -6.31 13.75 -10.36
CA CYS A 161 -6.77 14.59 -9.26
C CYS A 161 -7.17 16.01 -9.74
N GLY A 162 -7.51 16.22 -11.02
CA GLY A 162 -7.95 17.51 -11.54
C GLY A 162 -6.81 18.45 -11.95
N GLY A 163 -5.61 17.92 -12.19
CA GLY A 163 -4.47 18.65 -12.76
C GLY A 163 -4.01 19.85 -11.90
N HIS A 164 -3.25 19.59 -10.83
CA HIS A 164 -2.64 20.67 -10.04
C HIS A 164 -1.26 21.02 -10.59
N PHE A 165 -0.92 22.32 -10.68
CA PHE A 165 0.36 22.76 -11.28
C PHE A 165 1.63 22.25 -10.55
N LEU A 166 1.50 21.79 -9.30
CA LEU A 166 2.58 21.17 -8.51
C LEU A 166 2.69 19.64 -8.70
N VAL A 167 1.78 19.03 -9.45
CA VAL A 167 1.71 17.58 -9.65
C VAL A 167 1.76 17.31 -11.15
N SER A 168 2.71 16.49 -11.59
CA SER A 168 2.76 16.07 -12.98
C SER A 168 1.47 15.36 -13.38
N ASN A 169 1.04 15.58 -14.61
CA ASN A 169 -0.10 14.85 -15.15
C ASN A 169 0.18 13.34 -15.15
N VAL A 170 -0.88 12.56 -14.94
CA VAL A 170 -0.81 11.10 -15.07
C VAL A 170 -0.50 10.76 -16.53
N ASP A 171 0.47 9.87 -16.71
CA ASP A 171 0.90 9.42 -18.03
C ASP A 171 -0.27 8.80 -18.83
N PRO A 172 -0.43 9.11 -20.14
CA PRO A 172 -1.48 8.54 -20.96
C PRO A 172 -1.54 7.01 -20.95
N GLU A 173 -0.40 6.31 -20.88
CA GLU A 173 -0.37 4.84 -20.83
C GLU A 173 -0.97 4.31 -19.52
N LEU A 174 -0.75 5.00 -18.41
CA LEU A 174 -1.35 4.65 -17.12
C LEU A 174 -2.87 4.87 -17.13
N LYS A 175 -3.33 5.96 -17.76
CA LYS A 175 -4.76 6.21 -17.95
C LYS A 175 -5.39 5.11 -18.81
N GLN A 176 -4.74 4.71 -19.89
CA GLN A 176 -5.22 3.62 -20.75
C GLN A 176 -5.28 2.29 -20.00
N ALA A 177 -4.27 1.96 -19.19
CA ALA A 177 -4.28 0.75 -18.37
C ALA A 177 -5.43 0.76 -17.35
N GLN A 178 -5.70 1.89 -16.70
CA GLN A 178 -6.84 2.06 -15.79
C GLN A 178 -8.18 1.90 -16.51
N GLN A 179 -8.35 2.52 -17.69
CA GLN A 179 -9.56 2.39 -18.50
C GLN A 179 -9.79 0.93 -18.92
N HIS A 180 -8.73 0.21 -19.29
CA HIS A 180 -8.82 -1.21 -19.61
C HIS A 180 -9.32 -2.05 -18.42
N VAL A 181 -8.84 -1.76 -17.20
CA VAL A 181 -9.35 -2.43 -15.98
C VAL A 181 -10.83 -2.12 -15.77
N CYS A 182 -11.27 -0.88 -15.98
CA CYS A 182 -12.68 -0.49 -15.85
C CYS A 182 -13.54 -1.28 -16.84
N GLN A 183 -13.15 -1.32 -18.10
CA GLN A 183 -13.84 -2.09 -19.13
C GLN A 183 -13.94 -3.58 -18.77
N GLN A 184 -12.85 -4.18 -18.29
CA GLN A 184 -12.85 -5.59 -17.86
C GLN A 184 -13.78 -5.85 -16.68
N LEU A 185 -13.94 -4.89 -15.76
CA LEU A 185 -14.90 -5.01 -14.65
C LEU A 185 -16.34 -4.94 -15.15
N GLU A 186 -16.65 -4.01 -16.06
CA GLU A 186 -18.00 -3.89 -16.66
C GLU A 186 -18.37 -5.16 -17.43
N GLU A 187 -17.48 -5.66 -18.28
CA GLU A 187 -17.69 -6.87 -19.09
C GLU A 187 -17.88 -8.12 -18.22
N LYS A 188 -17.04 -8.32 -17.19
CA LYS A 188 -17.07 -9.54 -16.38
C LYS A 188 -18.18 -9.57 -15.35
N LEU A 189 -18.56 -8.41 -14.80
CA LEU A 189 -19.52 -8.33 -13.71
C LEU A 189 -20.91 -7.83 -14.17
N GLY A 190 -21.04 -7.35 -15.41
CA GLY A 190 -22.29 -6.76 -15.90
C GLY A 190 -22.67 -5.48 -15.15
N ILE A 191 -21.68 -4.76 -14.61
CA ILE A 191 -21.84 -3.53 -13.85
C ILE A 191 -21.44 -2.32 -14.69
N LYS A 192 -21.75 -1.12 -14.20
CA LYS A 192 -21.27 0.15 -14.76
C LYS A 192 -20.26 0.78 -13.81
N VAL A 193 -19.13 1.25 -14.34
CA VAL A 193 -18.14 2.03 -13.60
C VAL A 193 -18.43 3.52 -13.80
N GLU A 194 -18.59 4.25 -12.71
CA GLU A 194 -18.88 5.70 -12.74
C GLU A 194 -17.58 6.52 -12.68
N THR A 195 -17.35 7.38 -13.67
CA THR A 195 -16.21 8.31 -13.65
C THR A 195 -16.50 9.50 -12.73
N LEU A 196 -15.65 9.67 -11.71
CA LEU A 196 -15.66 10.85 -10.85
C LEU A 196 -14.73 11.92 -11.41
N LYS A 197 -15.19 13.17 -11.39
CA LYS A 197 -14.35 14.34 -11.66
C LYS A 197 -13.84 14.90 -10.33
N SER A 198 -12.55 15.17 -10.24
CA SER A 198 -11.97 15.91 -9.13
C SER A 198 -12.40 17.38 -9.21
N THR A 199 -13.62 17.69 -8.77
CA THR A 199 -14.08 19.07 -8.60
C THR A 199 -13.86 19.49 -7.15
N ASN A 200 -12.80 20.28 -6.90
CA ASN A 200 -12.53 21.04 -5.67
C ASN A 200 -12.29 20.25 -4.36
N TRP A 201 -11.17 19.53 -4.26
CA TRP A 201 -10.66 19.01 -2.96
C TRP A 201 -9.91 20.04 -2.11
N LEU A 202 -9.91 21.33 -2.48
CA LEU A 202 -9.64 22.40 -1.52
C LEU A 202 -10.86 22.50 -0.60
N ILE A 203 -10.90 21.67 0.44
CA ILE A 203 -11.71 21.95 1.63
C ILE A 203 -11.31 23.37 2.05
N PRO A 204 -12.22 24.37 2.04
CA PRO A 204 -11.89 25.63 2.65
C PRO A 204 -11.63 25.31 4.11
N LEU A 205 -10.41 25.58 4.59
CA LEU A 205 -10.15 25.68 6.01
C LEU A 205 -11.19 26.67 6.53
N ARG A 206 -12.27 26.16 7.14
CA ARG A 206 -13.20 27.01 7.87
C ARG A 206 -12.38 27.58 9.01
N SER A 207 -11.90 28.81 8.83
CA SER A 207 -11.47 29.67 9.91
C SER A 207 -12.68 29.96 10.78
N GLY A 208 -13.01 29.02 11.66
CA GLY A 208 -14.04 29.16 12.67
C GLY A 208 -13.37 29.21 14.04
N HIS A 209 -12.69 30.31 14.34
CA HIS A 209 -12.64 30.77 15.73
C HIS A 209 -13.99 31.41 16.03
N ARG A 210 -14.73 30.81 16.95
CA ARG A 210 -15.59 31.50 17.93
C ARG A 210 -15.38 30.82 19.26
#